data_AF-A0AAV0YKB1-F1
#
_entry.id   AF-A0AAV0YKB1-F1
#
_cell.length_a   1.000
_cell.length_b   1.000
_cell.length_c   1.000
_cell.angle_alpha   90.00
_cell.angle_beta   90.00
_cell.angle_gamma   90.00
#
_symmetry.space_group_name_H-M   'P 1'
#
loop_
_entity.id
_entity.type
_entity.pdbx_description
1 polymer ?
#
loop_
_entity_poly.entity_id
_entity_poly.type
_entity_poly.pdbx_seq_one_letter_code
_entity_poly.pdbx_strand_id
1 'polypeptide(L)'
;MSIGRSCFVSFQRHFEHYSIHVSSRHCAPNTSGLRYRILCRLFENYWIYLTSKDILRYEKAYVNSCFQNHTLFHKALKEAFEVFCNKGVAGNSGAELLATYYDNILKKGGSEKLSDEAIEETLEKVVKLLAYISDKDLFAEFYRKKLARRLLFYKSADDDHERSILTKLKQQCGGQFTSKMEGMVTDLTLAKENQTSFEEYLNNNPNADPGWPSYKSFDLNLPAKVVKCVEVFKGFYQTKKN
;
A
#
# COMPACT_ATOMS: atom_id res chain seq x y z
N MET A 1 24.64 -26.36 26.09
CA MET A 1 24.68 -24.88 25.96
C MET A 1 25.62 -24.35 24.86
N SER A 2 26.69 -25.06 24.48
CA SER A 2 27.67 -24.56 23.49
C SER A 2 27.18 -24.52 22.03
N ILE A 3 26.29 -25.42 21.62
CA ILE A 3 25.69 -25.46 20.27
C ILE A 3 24.80 -24.22 20.03
N GLY A 4 24.02 -23.82 21.04
CA GLY A 4 23.17 -22.63 20.96
C GLY A 4 23.94 -21.32 20.77
N ARG A 5 25.11 -21.17 21.43
CA ARG A 5 25.97 -19.99 21.26
C ARG A 5 26.62 -19.93 19.87
N SER A 6 27.06 -21.07 19.32
CA SER A 6 27.65 -21.11 17.97
C SER A 6 26.63 -20.82 16.87
N CYS A 7 25.41 -21.37 16.99
CA CYS A 7 24.31 -21.05 16.08
C CYS A 7 23.88 -19.58 16.20
N PHE A 8 23.85 -19.02 17.41
CA PHE A 8 23.50 -17.62 17.63
C PHE A 8 24.53 -16.65 17.02
N VAL A 9 25.82 -16.91 17.19
CA VAL A 9 26.90 -16.11 16.57
C VAL A 9 26.88 -16.23 15.05
N SER A 10 26.57 -17.41 14.52
CA SER A 10 26.41 -17.62 13.06
C SER A 10 25.17 -16.92 12.52
N PHE A 11 24.06 -16.93 13.26
CA PHE A 11 22.85 -16.17 12.95
C PHE A 11 23.15 -14.67 12.90
N GLN A 12 23.83 -14.14 13.91
CA GLN A 12 24.16 -12.72 13.99
C GLN A 12 25.13 -12.27 12.88
N ARG A 13 26.15 -13.06 12.55
CA ARG A 13 27.04 -12.78 11.41
C ARG A 13 26.35 -12.83 10.05
N HIS A 14 25.47 -13.81 9.85
CA HIS A 14 24.69 -13.90 8.60
C HIS A 14 23.78 -12.68 8.44
N PHE A 15 23.14 -12.28 9.55
CA PHE A 15 22.24 -11.14 9.61
C PHE A 15 22.95 -9.78 9.41
N GLU A 16 24.14 -9.60 9.99
CA GLU A 16 24.97 -8.41 9.80
C GLU A 16 25.49 -8.30 8.36
N HIS A 17 26.00 -9.39 7.79
CA HIS A 17 26.45 -9.42 6.38
C HIS A 17 25.30 -9.16 5.41
N TYR A 18 24.11 -9.68 5.71
CA TYR A 18 22.90 -9.45 4.94
C TYR A 18 22.41 -8.00 5.01
N SER A 19 22.37 -7.41 6.22
CA SER A 19 22.01 -6.00 6.44
C SER A 19 22.91 -5.04 5.67
N ILE A 20 24.22 -5.32 5.66
CA ILE A 20 25.21 -4.57 4.89
C ILE A 20 24.93 -4.73 3.40
N HIS A 21 24.64 -5.94 2.92
CA HIS A 21 24.47 -6.18 1.49
C HIS A 21 23.21 -5.56 0.89
N VAL A 22 22.10 -5.57 1.64
CA VAL A 22 20.86 -4.90 1.26
C VAL A 22 21.07 -3.39 1.22
N SER A 23 21.73 -2.80 2.24
CA SER A 23 21.96 -1.35 2.29
C SER A 23 22.96 -0.83 1.25
N SER A 24 23.98 -1.63 0.90
CA SER A 24 25.12 -1.17 0.07
C SER A 24 24.94 -1.30 -1.45
N ARG A 25 24.06 -2.19 -1.94
CA ARG A 25 23.95 -2.42 -3.39
C ARG A 25 23.22 -1.33 -4.20
N HIS A 26 22.47 -0.41 -3.59
CA HIS A 26 21.58 0.48 -4.37
C HIS A 26 21.58 1.97 -3.98
N CYS A 27 22.37 2.38 -2.98
CA CYS A 27 22.53 3.79 -2.60
C CYS A 27 23.69 4.43 -3.39
N ALA A 28 23.52 4.66 -4.70
CA ALA A 28 24.38 5.58 -5.42
C ALA A 28 23.77 7.00 -5.34
N PRO A 29 24.37 7.94 -4.58
CA PRO A 29 23.75 9.24 -4.27
C PRO A 29 23.61 10.20 -5.47
N ASN A 30 24.10 9.85 -6.66
CA ASN A 30 24.26 10.77 -7.79
C ASN A 30 23.31 10.54 -8.97
N THR A 31 22.16 9.89 -8.78
CA THR A 31 21.15 9.77 -9.87
C THR A 31 19.90 10.58 -9.57
N SER A 32 19.87 11.85 -9.97
CA SER A 32 18.63 12.62 -10.04
C SER A 32 17.83 12.20 -11.27
N GLY A 33 16.65 11.56 -11.08
CA GLY A 33 15.74 11.27 -12.19
C GLY A 33 14.79 10.09 -11.98
N LEU A 34 13.99 9.79 -13.01
CA LEU A 34 13.00 8.70 -13.04
C LEU A 34 13.63 7.32 -12.73
N ARG A 35 14.90 7.10 -13.12
CA ARG A 35 15.64 5.86 -12.85
C ARG A 35 15.89 5.62 -11.36
N TYR A 36 16.27 6.65 -10.61
CA TYR A 36 16.44 6.54 -9.16
C TYR A 36 15.12 6.25 -8.47
N ARG A 37 14.02 6.91 -8.89
CA ARG A 37 12.68 6.62 -8.37
C ARG A 37 12.23 5.18 -8.62
N ILE A 38 12.56 4.60 -9.77
CA ILE A 38 12.28 3.19 -10.07
C ILE A 38 13.14 2.27 -9.20
N LEU A 39 14.44 2.55 -9.07
CA LEU A 39 15.36 1.77 -8.24
C LEU A 39 14.95 1.82 -6.75
N CYS A 40 14.57 2.97 -6.23
CA CYS A 40 14.05 3.11 -4.86
C CYS A 40 12.76 2.29 -4.65
N ARG A 41 11.82 2.29 -5.60
CA ARG A 41 10.61 1.46 -5.51
C ARG A 41 10.91 -0.04 -5.55
N LEU A 42 11.82 -0.46 -6.43
CA LEU A 42 12.25 -1.85 -6.49
C LEU A 42 12.94 -2.24 -5.17
N PHE A 43 13.73 -1.33 -4.61
CA PHE A 43 14.39 -1.52 -3.33
C PHE A 43 13.40 -1.65 -2.16
N GLU A 44 12.42 -0.76 -2.05
CA GLU A 44 11.35 -0.80 -1.04
C GLU A 44 10.61 -2.14 -1.08
N ASN A 45 10.18 -2.56 -2.27
CA ASN A 45 9.46 -3.83 -2.44
C ASN A 45 10.35 -5.04 -2.14
N TYR A 46 11.62 -4.97 -2.52
CA TYR A 46 12.57 -6.05 -2.30
C TYR A 46 12.94 -6.19 -0.82
N TRP A 47 13.13 -5.08 -0.10
CA TRP A 47 13.38 -5.08 1.34
C TRP A 47 12.24 -5.75 2.09
N ILE A 48 10.99 -5.38 1.80
CA ILE A 48 9.79 -5.98 2.43
C ILE A 48 9.66 -7.46 2.09
N TYR A 49 9.78 -7.81 0.81
CA TYR A 49 9.67 -9.20 0.35
C TYR A 49 10.72 -10.09 1.02
N LEU A 50 11.98 -9.65 1.02
CA LEU A 50 13.08 -10.39 1.62
C LEU A 50 12.91 -10.52 3.12
N THR A 51 12.64 -9.42 3.82
CA THR A 51 12.49 -9.43 5.29
C THR A 51 11.34 -10.34 5.71
N SER A 52 10.20 -10.28 5.03
CA SER A 52 9.06 -11.18 5.28
C SER A 52 9.41 -12.64 5.05
N LYS A 53 10.08 -12.94 3.92
CA LYS A 53 10.53 -14.30 3.59
C LYS A 53 11.54 -14.84 4.59
N ASP A 54 12.46 -14.00 5.06
CA ASP A 54 13.50 -14.38 6.01
C ASP A 54 12.92 -14.66 7.38
N ILE A 55 12.01 -13.81 7.90
CA ILE A 55 11.34 -14.09 9.18
C ILE A 55 10.68 -15.46 9.15
N LEU A 56 9.88 -15.73 8.12
CA LEU A 56 9.19 -17.02 7.97
C LEU A 56 10.18 -18.20 7.85
N ARG A 57 11.29 -18.00 7.12
CA ARG A 57 12.34 -19.01 6.97
C ARG A 57 13.04 -19.29 8.29
N TYR A 58 13.44 -18.26 9.03
CA TYR A 58 14.18 -18.40 10.28
C TYR A 58 13.32 -19.02 11.38
N GLU A 59 12.08 -18.58 11.49
CA GLU A 59 11.12 -19.14 12.44
C GLU A 59 10.87 -20.64 12.15
N LYS A 60 10.54 -20.99 10.90
CA LYS A 60 10.23 -22.37 10.53
C LYS A 60 11.45 -23.30 10.55
N ALA A 61 12.59 -22.88 9.99
CA ALA A 61 13.74 -23.77 9.80
C ALA A 61 14.60 -23.88 11.07
N TYR A 62 14.87 -22.78 11.75
CA TYR A 62 15.78 -22.80 12.90
C TYR A 62 15.02 -23.00 14.19
N VAL A 63 14.01 -22.18 14.46
CA VAL A 63 13.33 -22.23 15.75
C VAL A 63 12.52 -23.51 15.90
N ASN A 64 11.77 -23.88 14.87
CA ASN A 64 10.93 -25.08 14.96
C ASN A 64 11.72 -26.38 14.77
N SER A 65 12.58 -26.47 13.74
CA SER A 65 13.28 -27.72 13.43
C SER A 65 14.58 -27.93 14.22
N CYS A 66 15.37 -26.89 14.45
CA CYS A 66 16.66 -27.03 15.15
C CYS A 66 16.56 -26.80 16.66
N PHE A 67 15.64 -25.93 17.11
CA PHE A 67 15.50 -25.54 18.52
C PHE A 67 14.18 -26.02 19.15
N GLN A 68 13.43 -26.91 18.50
CA GLN A 68 12.24 -27.56 19.06
C GLN A 68 11.21 -26.57 19.64
N ASN A 69 10.98 -25.44 18.97
CA ASN A 69 10.07 -24.36 19.40
C ASN A 69 10.46 -23.72 20.76
N HIS A 70 11.74 -23.74 21.13
CA HIS A 70 12.17 -23.21 22.41
C HIS A 70 11.99 -21.68 22.48
N THR A 71 11.22 -21.23 23.49
CA THR A 71 10.75 -19.83 23.63
C THR A 71 11.86 -18.78 23.68
N LEU A 72 13.00 -19.08 24.30
CA LEU A 72 14.17 -18.19 24.31
C LEU A 72 14.67 -17.84 22.90
N PHE A 73 14.62 -18.77 21.95
CA PHE A 73 15.06 -18.51 20.57
C PHE A 73 14.01 -17.71 19.79
N HIS A 74 12.72 -17.92 20.03
CA HIS A 74 11.68 -17.02 19.51
C HIS A 74 11.90 -15.57 19.99
N LYS A 75 12.20 -15.40 21.29
CA LYS A 75 12.47 -14.07 21.86
C LYS A 75 13.70 -13.42 21.22
N ALA A 76 14.82 -14.14 21.16
CA ALA A 76 16.06 -13.63 20.57
C ALA A 76 15.90 -13.29 19.08
N LEU A 77 15.18 -14.12 18.32
CA LEU A 77 14.86 -13.85 16.91
C LEU A 77 14.02 -12.57 16.77
N LYS A 78 13.01 -12.42 17.64
CA LYS A 78 12.15 -11.24 17.64
C LYS A 78 12.93 -9.96 17.92
N GLU A 79 13.77 -9.95 18.96
CA GLU A 79 14.62 -8.81 19.31
C GLU A 79 15.57 -8.44 18.16
N ALA A 80 16.16 -9.43 17.48
CA ALA A 80 17.04 -9.18 16.34
C ALA A 80 16.31 -8.51 15.17
N PHE A 81 15.09 -8.98 14.84
CA PHE A 81 14.29 -8.37 13.78
C PHE A 81 13.74 -7.00 14.17
N GLU A 82 13.41 -6.76 15.44
CA GLU A 82 13.07 -5.40 15.92
C GLU A 82 14.25 -4.44 15.72
N VAL A 83 15.48 -4.84 16.08
CA VAL A 83 16.66 -4.00 15.85
C VAL A 83 16.88 -3.72 14.37
N PHE A 84 16.60 -4.68 13.48
CA PHE A 84 16.79 -4.50 12.04
C PHE A 84 15.69 -3.67 11.37
N CYS A 85 14.43 -3.99 11.63
CA CYS A 85 13.29 -3.32 11.00
C CYS A 85 13.21 -1.83 11.36
N ASN A 86 13.79 -1.43 12.50
CA ASN A 86 13.82 -0.04 12.95
C ASN A 86 15.13 0.70 12.59
N LYS A 87 16.08 0.06 11.88
CA LYS A 87 17.21 0.78 11.29
C LYS A 87 16.74 1.54 10.05
N GLY A 88 17.16 2.80 9.94
CA GLY A 88 16.91 3.59 8.74
C GLY A 88 17.59 2.97 7.52
N VAL A 89 16.87 2.86 6.42
CA VAL A 89 17.36 2.30 5.16
C VAL A 89 17.21 3.34 4.06
N ALA A 90 18.33 3.75 3.44
CA ALA A 90 18.36 4.79 2.41
C ALA A 90 17.67 6.12 2.82
N GLY A 91 17.69 6.45 4.13
CA GLY A 91 17.06 7.65 4.69
C GLY A 91 15.59 7.47 5.08
N ASN A 92 14.98 6.32 4.81
CA ASN A 92 13.59 6.03 5.18
C ASN A 92 13.53 5.14 6.43
N SER A 93 12.52 5.33 7.26
CA SER A 93 12.23 4.43 8.39
C SER A 93 11.50 3.17 7.91
N GLY A 94 11.64 2.06 8.65
CA GLY A 94 10.85 0.85 8.38
C GLY A 94 9.34 1.10 8.36
N ALA A 95 8.87 2.03 9.20
CA ALA A 95 7.47 2.49 9.22
C ALA A 95 7.05 3.12 7.88
N GLU A 96 7.86 4.00 7.31
CA GLU A 96 7.56 4.63 6.02
C GLU A 96 7.63 3.62 4.86
N LEU A 97 8.63 2.72 4.89
CA LEU A 97 8.79 1.66 3.89
C LEU A 97 7.56 0.74 3.86
N LEU A 98 7.09 0.29 5.02
CA LEU A 98 5.88 -0.54 5.14
C LEU A 98 4.63 0.19 4.65
N ALA A 99 4.42 1.44 5.08
CA ALA A 99 3.27 2.22 4.63
C ALA A 99 3.28 2.43 3.11
N THR A 100 4.46 2.62 2.52
CA THR A 100 4.63 2.77 1.08
C THR A 100 4.38 1.46 0.34
N TYR A 101 4.82 0.33 0.89
CA TYR A 101 4.57 -0.98 0.32
C TYR A 101 3.08 -1.33 0.25
N TYR A 102 2.34 -1.13 1.35
CA TYR A 102 0.88 -1.31 1.33
C TYR A 102 0.20 -0.43 0.28
N ASP A 103 0.59 0.83 0.22
CA ASP A 103 0.06 1.78 -0.74
C ASP A 103 0.36 1.39 -2.19
N ASN A 104 1.48 0.73 -2.46
CA ASN A 104 1.80 0.23 -3.79
C ASN A 104 0.99 -1.02 -4.16
N ILE A 105 0.69 -1.91 -3.21
CA ILE A 105 -0.15 -3.10 -3.45
C ILE A 105 -1.60 -2.70 -3.75
N LEU A 106 -2.13 -1.75 -2.97
CA LEU A 106 -3.55 -1.37 -3.02
C LEU A 106 -3.89 -0.38 -4.14
N LYS A 107 -2.87 0.23 -4.76
CA LYS A 107 -3.06 1.11 -5.92
C LYS A 107 -3.45 0.31 -7.15
N LYS A 108 -4.39 0.87 -7.91
CA LYS A 108 -4.73 0.40 -9.26
C LYS A 108 -3.47 0.29 -10.14
N GLY A 109 -3.23 -0.88 -10.72
CA GLY A 109 -2.04 -1.19 -11.52
C GLY A 109 -0.84 -1.73 -10.72
N GLY A 110 -0.86 -1.64 -9.39
CA GLY A 110 0.22 -2.15 -8.52
C GLY A 110 0.21 -3.67 -8.34
N SER A 111 -0.98 -4.25 -8.41
CA SER A 111 -1.26 -5.68 -8.22
C SER A 111 -1.98 -6.32 -9.41
N GLU A 112 -1.99 -5.66 -10.58
CA GLU A 112 -2.76 -6.05 -11.78
C GLU A 112 -2.40 -7.45 -12.34
N LYS A 113 -1.33 -8.07 -11.84
CA LYS A 113 -0.87 -9.42 -12.20
C LYS A 113 -1.06 -10.46 -11.08
N LEU A 114 -1.57 -10.06 -9.92
CA LEU A 114 -1.79 -10.93 -8.77
C LEU A 114 -3.28 -11.25 -8.66
N SER A 115 -3.59 -12.47 -8.22
CA SER A 115 -4.98 -12.80 -7.85
C SER A 115 -5.31 -12.20 -6.48
N ASP A 116 -6.60 -12.06 -6.18
CA ASP A 116 -7.08 -11.52 -4.90
C ASP A 116 -6.55 -12.35 -3.72
N GLU A 117 -6.45 -13.68 -3.87
CA GLU A 117 -5.88 -14.55 -2.83
C GLU A 117 -4.39 -14.26 -2.58
N ALA A 118 -3.63 -13.96 -3.65
CA ALA A 118 -2.22 -13.62 -3.53
C ALA A 118 -2.02 -12.23 -2.90
N ILE A 119 -2.92 -11.29 -3.18
CA ILE A 119 -2.94 -9.98 -2.52
C ILE A 119 -3.19 -10.16 -1.03
N GLU A 120 -4.23 -10.90 -0.66
CA GLU A 120 -4.60 -11.14 0.73
C GLU A 120 -3.49 -11.86 1.52
N GLU A 121 -2.86 -12.90 0.92
CA GLU A 121 -1.71 -13.57 1.51
C GLU A 121 -0.52 -12.62 1.70
N THR A 122 -0.29 -11.72 0.74
CA THR A 122 0.77 -10.71 0.83
C THR A 122 0.47 -9.71 1.94
N LEU A 123 -0.77 -9.22 2.05
CA LEU A 123 -1.19 -8.31 3.11
C LEU A 123 -0.97 -8.95 4.49
N GLU A 124 -1.34 -10.21 4.66
CA GLU A 124 -1.14 -10.93 5.93
C GLU A 124 0.34 -11.11 6.29
N LYS A 125 1.19 -11.45 5.30
CA LYS A 125 2.65 -11.53 5.49
C LYS A 125 3.27 -10.21 5.92
N VAL A 126 2.79 -9.09 5.36
CA VAL A 126 3.33 -7.76 5.66
C VAL A 126 2.80 -7.24 6.99
N VAL A 127 1.57 -7.58 7.37
CA VAL A 127 1.02 -7.24 8.69
C VAL A 127 1.86 -7.86 9.81
N LYS A 128 2.44 -9.05 9.59
CA LYS A 128 3.40 -9.64 10.54
C LYS A 128 4.68 -8.81 10.70
N LEU A 129 5.12 -8.09 9.66
CA LEU A 129 6.28 -7.19 9.76
C LEU A 129 6.02 -6.00 10.67
N LEU A 130 4.78 -5.52 10.74
CA LEU A 130 4.40 -4.41 11.62
C LEU A 130 4.64 -4.72 13.10
N ALA A 131 4.59 -6.00 13.49
CA ALA A 131 4.89 -6.42 14.86
C ALA A 131 6.33 -6.09 15.29
N TYR A 132 7.26 -5.98 14.33
CA TYR A 132 8.67 -5.67 14.56
C TYR A 132 8.98 -4.17 14.45
N ILE A 133 8.00 -3.33 14.12
CA ILE A 133 8.16 -1.87 14.07
C ILE A 133 7.87 -1.26 15.43
N SER A 134 8.82 -0.45 15.91
CA SER A 134 8.70 0.31 17.17
C SER A 134 7.79 1.52 16.98
N ASP A 135 8.05 2.33 15.96
CA ASP A 135 7.32 3.59 15.70
C ASP A 135 6.00 3.36 14.95
N LYS A 136 5.04 2.69 15.60
CA LYS A 136 3.74 2.39 15.02
C LYS A 136 2.91 3.65 14.74
N ASP A 137 3.05 4.68 15.56
CA ASP A 137 2.37 5.96 15.34
C ASP A 137 2.86 6.65 14.05
N LEU A 138 4.18 6.58 13.79
CA LEU A 138 4.75 7.08 12.55
C LEU A 138 4.25 6.29 11.34
N PHE A 139 4.13 4.96 11.45
CA PHE A 139 3.50 4.15 10.41
C PHE A 139 2.05 4.60 10.17
N ALA A 140 1.26 4.78 11.23
CA ALA A 140 -0.15 5.18 11.13
C ALA A 140 -0.30 6.54 10.43
N GLU A 141 0.57 7.50 10.75
CA GLU A 141 0.64 8.80 10.08
C GLU A 141 0.88 8.67 8.57
N PHE A 142 1.92 7.92 8.17
CA PHE A 142 2.23 7.71 6.76
C PHE A 142 1.13 6.94 6.02
N TYR A 143 0.60 5.88 6.63
CA TYR A 143 -0.45 5.06 6.04
C TYR A 143 -1.73 5.88 5.87
N ARG A 144 -2.18 6.62 6.90
CA ARG A 144 -3.36 7.50 6.85
C ARG A 144 -3.25 8.53 5.73
N LYS A 145 -2.09 9.17 5.60
CA LYS A 145 -1.82 10.15 4.53
C LYS A 145 -1.92 9.52 3.14
N LYS A 146 -1.45 8.29 2.97
CA LYS A 146 -1.51 7.55 1.70
C LYS A 146 -2.94 7.07 1.40
N LEU A 147 -3.64 6.51 2.38
CA LEU A 147 -5.04 6.13 2.28
C LEU A 147 -5.91 7.32 1.85
N ALA A 148 -5.77 8.49 2.49
CA ALA A 148 -6.51 9.69 2.11
C ALA A 148 -6.36 10.04 0.62
N ARG A 149 -5.12 9.94 0.12
CA ARG A 149 -4.83 10.21 -1.30
C ARG A 149 -5.45 9.17 -2.22
N ARG A 150 -5.44 7.88 -1.84
CA ARG A 150 -6.09 6.83 -2.63
C ARG A 150 -7.59 7.06 -2.69
N LEU A 151 -8.24 7.20 -1.54
CA LEU A 151 -9.69 7.44 -1.44
C LEU A 151 -10.16 8.65 -2.28
N LEU A 152 -9.38 9.73 -2.33
CA LEU A 152 -9.75 10.94 -3.07
C LEU A 152 -9.38 10.93 -4.57
N PHE A 153 -8.20 10.42 -4.94
CA PHE A 153 -7.62 10.66 -6.28
C PHE A 153 -7.43 9.40 -7.11
N TYR A 154 -7.20 8.26 -6.47
CA TYR A 154 -6.86 7.02 -7.14
C TYR A 154 -7.90 6.01 -6.73
N LYS A 155 -9.00 5.92 -7.49
CA LYS A 155 -10.02 4.86 -7.31
C LYS A 155 -9.26 3.58 -6.91
N SER A 156 -9.49 3.13 -5.68
CA SER A 156 -8.90 1.94 -5.08
C SER A 156 -8.96 0.81 -6.12
N ALA A 157 -7.96 -0.08 -6.16
CA ALA A 157 -8.07 -1.26 -7.02
C ALA A 157 -9.36 -2.03 -6.68
N ASP A 158 -9.67 -2.08 -5.37
CA ASP A 158 -10.85 -2.70 -4.79
C ASP A 158 -11.11 -2.15 -3.38
N ASP A 159 -12.38 -1.85 -3.06
CA ASP A 159 -12.81 -1.33 -1.75
C ASP A 159 -12.78 -2.43 -0.66
N ASP A 160 -12.92 -3.71 -1.04
CA ASP A 160 -12.89 -4.83 -0.09
C ASP A 160 -11.47 -5.05 0.46
N HIS A 161 -10.45 -4.94 -0.40
CA HIS A 161 -9.06 -4.99 0.03
C HIS A 161 -8.69 -3.86 1.01
N GLU A 162 -9.24 -2.64 0.84
CA GLU A 162 -9.01 -1.53 1.77
C GLU A 162 -9.65 -1.82 3.15
N ARG A 163 -10.83 -2.45 3.19
CA ARG A 163 -11.46 -2.90 4.44
C ARG A 163 -10.71 -4.06 5.09
N SER A 164 -10.24 -5.01 4.29
CA SER A 164 -9.46 -6.17 4.75
C SER A 164 -8.21 -5.71 5.50
N ILE A 165 -7.40 -4.83 4.91
CA ILE A 165 -6.17 -4.38 5.55
C ILE A 165 -6.43 -3.61 6.85
N LEU A 166 -7.46 -2.76 6.91
CA LEU A 166 -7.83 -2.08 8.15
C LEU A 166 -8.25 -3.07 9.24
N THR A 167 -8.97 -4.13 8.87
CA THR A 167 -9.35 -5.20 9.80
C THR A 167 -8.12 -5.92 10.37
N LYS A 168 -7.14 -6.24 9.52
CA LYS A 168 -5.89 -6.87 9.98
C LYS A 168 -5.05 -5.95 10.85
N LEU A 169 -4.97 -4.66 10.51
CA LEU A 169 -4.28 -3.66 11.32
C LEU A 169 -4.96 -3.48 12.69
N LYS A 170 -6.29 -3.50 12.73
CA LYS A 170 -7.09 -3.46 13.97
C LYS A 170 -6.81 -4.66 14.86
N GLN A 171 -6.69 -5.85 14.28
CA GLN A 171 -6.34 -7.07 15.04
C GLN A 171 -4.93 -6.97 15.65
N GLN A 172 -3.96 -6.40 14.94
CA GLN A 172 -2.58 -6.30 15.43
C GLN A 172 -2.33 -5.13 16.38
N CYS A 173 -2.98 -3.98 16.16
CA CYS A 173 -2.66 -2.73 16.84
C CYS A 173 -3.84 -2.15 17.65
N GLY A 174 -5.01 -2.76 17.58
CA GLY A 174 -6.22 -2.35 18.30
C GLY A 174 -7.06 -1.29 17.56
N GLY A 175 -8.31 -1.12 18.00
CA GLY A 175 -9.29 -0.24 17.34
C GLY A 175 -8.95 1.26 17.39
N GLN A 176 -8.25 1.72 18.44
CA GLN A 176 -7.83 3.12 18.53
C GLN A 176 -6.82 3.48 17.42
N PHE A 177 -5.99 2.51 17.02
CA PHE A 177 -5.02 2.67 15.96
C PHE A 177 -5.68 2.93 14.60
N THR A 178 -6.77 2.21 14.30
CA THR A 178 -7.43 2.25 13.00
C THR A 178 -8.61 3.21 12.93
N SER A 179 -9.15 3.68 14.05
CA SER A 179 -10.38 4.47 14.14
C SER A 179 -10.49 5.61 13.12
N LYS A 180 -9.45 6.43 12.97
CA LYS A 180 -9.46 7.55 12.00
C LYS A 180 -9.51 7.07 10.55
N MET A 181 -8.81 5.98 10.25
CA MET A 181 -8.72 5.42 8.89
C MET A 181 -10.01 4.67 8.51
N GLU A 182 -10.60 3.96 9.47
CA GLU A 182 -11.94 3.37 9.35
C GLU A 182 -12.98 4.47 9.07
N GLY A 183 -12.94 5.58 9.81
CA GLY A 183 -13.79 6.74 9.57
C GLY A 183 -13.68 7.27 8.14
N MET A 184 -12.46 7.43 7.62
CA MET A 184 -12.24 7.89 6.23
C MET A 184 -12.86 6.96 5.17
N VAL A 185 -12.79 5.64 5.36
CA VAL A 185 -13.40 4.66 4.44
C VAL A 185 -14.92 4.70 4.54
N THR A 186 -15.46 4.83 5.75
CA THR A 186 -16.90 5.01 5.98
C THR A 186 -17.42 6.30 5.33
N ASP A 187 -16.74 7.43 5.53
CA ASP A 187 -17.14 8.72 4.95
C ASP A 187 -17.23 8.65 3.42
N LEU A 188 -16.26 8.01 2.77
CA LEU A 188 -16.30 7.84 1.31
C LEU A 188 -17.42 6.90 0.87
N THR A 189 -17.70 5.85 1.64
CA THR A 189 -18.80 4.91 1.34
C THR A 189 -20.15 5.64 1.41
N LEU A 190 -20.39 6.38 2.49
CA LEU A 190 -21.60 7.19 2.66
C LEU A 190 -21.73 8.26 1.57
N ALA A 191 -20.63 8.89 1.15
CA ALA A 191 -20.64 9.85 0.05
C ALA A 191 -21.06 9.20 -1.28
N LYS A 192 -20.61 7.97 -1.57
CA LYS A 192 -21.03 7.22 -2.77
C LYS A 192 -22.51 6.83 -2.69
N GLU A 193 -22.98 6.36 -1.53
CA GLU A 193 -24.39 6.00 -1.31
C GLU A 193 -25.31 7.22 -1.49
N ASN A 194 -24.96 8.35 -0.86
CA ASN A 194 -25.70 9.61 -1.00
C ASN A 194 -25.74 10.10 -2.45
N GLN A 195 -24.62 9.97 -3.18
CA GLN A 195 -24.56 10.33 -4.60
C GLN A 195 -25.53 9.47 -5.42
N THR A 196 -25.53 8.15 -5.23
CA THR A 196 -26.46 7.23 -5.90
C THR A 196 -27.91 7.58 -5.58
N SER A 197 -28.25 7.77 -4.30
CA SER A 197 -29.60 8.16 -3.89
C SER A 197 -30.05 9.50 -4.48
N PHE A 198 -29.11 10.46 -4.63
CA PHE A 198 -29.40 11.73 -5.28
C PHE A 198 -29.64 11.57 -6.79
N GLU A 199 -28.86 10.72 -7.46
CA GLU A 199 -29.07 10.41 -8.88
C GLU A 199 -30.43 9.72 -9.11
N GLU A 200 -30.81 8.78 -8.24
CA GLU A 200 -32.14 8.15 -8.26
C GLU A 200 -33.26 9.18 -8.03
N TYR A 201 -33.07 10.11 -7.08
CA TYR A 201 -34.00 11.20 -6.84
C TYR A 201 -34.20 12.06 -8.10
N LEU A 202 -33.12 12.46 -8.79
CA LEU A 202 -33.21 13.25 -10.02
C LEU A 202 -33.91 12.49 -11.16
N ASN A 203 -33.66 11.19 -11.29
CA ASN A 203 -34.32 10.35 -12.29
C ASN A 203 -35.84 10.26 -12.05
N ASN A 204 -36.27 10.21 -10.78
CA ASN A 204 -37.67 10.18 -10.38
C ASN A 204 -38.34 11.56 -10.38
N ASN A 205 -37.55 12.63 -10.39
CA ASN A 205 -38.02 14.02 -10.36
C ASN A 205 -37.36 14.80 -11.51
N PRO A 206 -37.74 14.56 -12.79
CA PRO A 206 -37.12 15.21 -13.95
C PRO A 206 -37.29 16.73 -13.98
N ASN A 207 -38.24 17.27 -13.19
CA ASN A 207 -38.44 18.71 -13.01
C ASN A 207 -37.64 19.30 -11.84
N ALA A 208 -36.99 18.45 -11.03
CA ALA A 208 -36.06 18.91 -10.01
C ALA A 208 -34.77 19.33 -10.73
N ASP A 209 -34.65 20.63 -11.00
CA ASP A 209 -33.39 21.23 -11.44
C ASP A 209 -32.41 21.18 -10.25
N PRO A 210 -31.32 20.39 -10.33
CA PRO A 210 -30.37 20.29 -9.23
C PRO A 210 -29.58 21.58 -8.97
N GLY A 211 -29.82 22.66 -9.73
CA GLY A 211 -29.30 23.99 -9.43
C GLY A 211 -27.78 24.13 -9.56
N TRP A 212 -27.09 23.09 -10.04
CA TRP A 212 -25.71 23.21 -10.49
C TRP A 212 -25.69 24.19 -11.66
N PRO A 213 -24.75 25.15 -11.70
CA PRO A 213 -24.71 26.09 -12.80
C PRO A 213 -24.50 25.30 -14.09
N SER A 214 -25.39 25.52 -15.06
CA SER A 214 -25.14 25.18 -16.45
C SER A 214 -23.71 25.63 -16.77
N TYR A 215 -22.85 24.69 -17.20
CA TYR A 215 -21.52 25.06 -17.66
C TYR A 215 -21.71 26.09 -18.75
N LYS A 216 -21.23 27.32 -18.54
CA LYS A 216 -21.20 28.32 -19.62
C LYS A 216 -20.43 27.67 -20.77
N SER A 217 -21.12 27.43 -21.88
CA SER A 217 -20.45 27.11 -23.13
C SER A 217 -19.54 28.27 -23.47
N PHE A 218 -18.24 28.03 -23.48
CA PHE A 218 -17.29 29.01 -23.99
C PHE A 218 -17.17 28.80 -25.49
N ASP A 219 -17.36 29.86 -26.26
CA ASP A 219 -17.02 29.87 -27.68
C ASP A 219 -15.50 29.83 -27.80
N LEU A 220 -14.98 28.60 -27.91
CA LEU A 220 -13.58 28.36 -28.20
C LEU A 220 -13.38 28.52 -29.70
N ASN A 221 -12.44 29.39 -30.10
CA ASN A 221 -11.93 29.42 -31.47
C ASN A 221 -11.10 28.16 -31.71
N LEU A 222 -11.80 27.08 -32.07
CA LEU A 222 -11.20 25.81 -32.41
C LEU A 222 -10.55 25.89 -33.80
N PRO A 223 -9.34 25.34 -33.99
CA PRO A 223 -8.76 25.20 -35.31
C PRO A 223 -9.71 24.44 -36.25
N ALA A 224 -9.77 24.83 -37.53
CA ALA A 224 -10.70 24.28 -38.51
C ALA A 224 -10.69 22.74 -38.59
N LYS A 225 -9.55 22.10 -38.34
CA LYS A 225 -9.43 20.63 -38.28
C LYS A 225 -10.27 20.03 -37.14
N VAL A 226 -10.28 20.65 -35.96
CA VAL A 226 -11.02 20.17 -34.78
C VAL A 226 -12.52 20.38 -34.98
N VAL A 227 -12.93 21.53 -35.54
CA VAL A 227 -14.33 21.80 -35.89
C VAL A 227 -14.88 20.72 -36.83
N LYS A 228 -14.13 20.40 -37.90
CA LYS A 228 -14.50 19.36 -38.85
C LYS A 228 -14.64 17.98 -38.19
N CYS A 229 -13.74 17.64 -37.26
CA CYS A 229 -13.84 16.39 -36.49
C CYS A 229 -15.10 16.36 -35.62
N VAL A 230 -15.44 17.48 -34.97
CA VAL A 230 -16.65 17.59 -34.13
C VAL A 230 -17.92 17.46 -34.97
N GLU A 231 -17.98 18.09 -36.14
CA GLU A 231 -19.13 18.03 -37.05
C GLU A 231 -19.34 16.63 -37.63
N VAL A 232 -18.28 15.99 -38.13
CA VAL A 232 -18.33 14.61 -38.63
C VAL A 232 -18.82 13.67 -37.52
N PHE A 233 -18.32 13.85 -36.30
CA PHE A 233 -18.74 13.05 -35.16
C PHE A 233 -20.21 13.31 -34.77
N LYS A 234 -20.65 14.58 -34.74
CA LYS A 234 -22.05 14.94 -34.46
C LYS A 234 -23.00 14.29 -35.47
N GLY A 235 -22.70 14.37 -36.77
CA GLY A 235 -23.50 13.75 -37.82
C GLY A 235 -23.58 12.23 -37.68
N PHE A 236 -22.43 11.57 -37.49
CA PHE A 236 -22.39 10.13 -37.20
C PHE A 236 -23.22 9.76 -35.96
N TYR A 237 -23.06 10.49 -34.86
CA TYR A 237 -23.74 10.19 -33.60
C TYR A 237 -25.26 10.35 -33.71
N GLN A 238 -25.72 11.35 -34.47
CA GLN A 238 -27.15 11.55 -34.74
C GLN A 238 -27.76 10.41 -35.57
N THR A 239 -27.03 9.85 -36.55
CA THR A 239 -27.51 8.69 -37.30
C THR A 239 -27.66 7.42 -36.47
N LYS A 240 -27.04 7.35 -35.29
CA LYS A 240 -27.15 6.22 -34.35
C LYS A 240 -28.24 6.39 -33.29
N LYS A 241 -28.78 7.60 -33.11
CA LYS A 241 -29.78 7.90 -32.08
C LYS A 241 -31.23 7.85 -32.59
N ASN A 242 -31.41 7.55 -33.87
CA ASN A 242 -32.70 7.22 -34.50
C ASN A 242 -32.76 5.74 -34.85
#